data_AF-A0A6G6FS88-F1
#
_entry.id   AF-A0A6G6FS88-F1
#
_cell.length_a   1.000
_cell.length_b   1.000
_cell.length_c   1.000
_cell.angle_alpha   90.00
_cell.angle_beta   90.00
_cell.angle_gamma   90.00
#
_symmetry.space_group_name_H-M   'P 1'
#
loop_
_entity.id
_entity.type
_entity.pdbx_description
1 polymer ?
#
loop_
_entity_poly.entity_id
_entity_poly.type
_entity_poly.pdbx_seq_one_letter_code
_entity_poly.pdbx_strand_id
1 'polypeptide(L)'
;MHTAWTKKASSLPSDRIPPRVPSQAASANAKSKGKQKENAPPKSKDVRKLEKLRDDLRKASGRDKDPKGGCFCQARMHGLSAYTPICRGCGLVLCELNLPNYACPHCGEAILAPAARDGLIQTLGTKIEETMAKEEEERQRAIQQARTAEGAFPTLSAAASRAGTPGPGSDVQTAHPVNQTHKVLSLNPKTRKVKVSSYTPPAVSRTASVEKAAKEAEPEHKRVPAPPAEVVPSSTPMSNRPWANTRGLSVTYVPPSRV
;
A
#
# COMPACT_ATOMS: atom_id res chain seq x y z
N MET A 1 78.58 15.45 30.19
CA MET A 1 77.58 15.94 31.17
C MET A 1 76.20 15.59 30.64
N HIS A 2 75.48 14.69 31.31
CA HIS A 2 74.16 14.20 30.92
C HIS A 2 73.05 15.13 31.46
N THR A 3 72.10 15.52 30.62
CA THR A 3 70.89 16.26 31.04
C THR A 3 69.71 15.31 31.26
N ALA A 4 68.84 15.69 32.18
CA ALA A 4 68.02 14.80 33.00
C ALA A 4 66.70 14.28 32.39
N TRP A 5 66.55 14.13 31.07
CA TRP A 5 65.27 13.71 30.45
C TRP A 5 65.38 12.46 29.56
N THR A 6 66.15 11.46 30.00
CA THR A 6 65.92 10.08 29.54
C THR A 6 65.51 9.20 30.70
N LYS A 7 64.36 8.52 30.51
CA LYS A 7 63.86 7.31 31.20
C LYS A 7 62.90 7.53 32.39
N LYS A 8 61.60 7.46 32.11
CA LYS A 8 60.70 6.36 32.55
C LYS A 8 59.24 6.66 32.22
N ALA A 9 58.57 5.65 31.66
CA ALA A 9 57.15 5.31 31.78
C ALA A 9 56.16 6.45 32.06
N SER A 10 55.45 6.89 31.01
CA SER A 10 54.11 7.46 31.15
C SER A 10 53.12 6.58 30.37
N SER A 11 52.30 5.86 31.12
CA SER A 11 51.11 5.19 30.65
C SER A 11 50.03 6.23 30.38
N LEU A 12 49.72 6.46 29.10
CA LEU A 12 48.48 7.11 28.69
C LEU A 12 47.59 6.04 28.04
N PRO A 13 46.40 5.75 28.58
CA PRO A 13 45.48 4.77 28.01
C PRO A 13 44.76 5.45 26.84
N SER A 14 45.33 5.36 25.64
CA SER A 14 44.63 5.76 24.43
C SER A 14 43.71 4.62 24.00
N ASP A 15 42.43 4.96 23.86
CA ASP A 15 41.29 4.15 23.43
C ASP A 15 41.66 3.12 22.35
N ARG A 16 41.61 1.84 22.74
CA ARG A 16 41.75 0.71 21.83
C ARG A 16 40.51 0.59 20.97
N ILE A 17 40.56 1.13 19.75
CA ILE A 17 39.75 0.61 18.65
C ILE A 17 40.35 -0.77 18.30
N PRO A 18 39.63 -1.90 18.49
CA PRO A 18 40.16 -3.20 18.09
C PRO A 18 40.22 -3.26 16.54
N PRO A 19 41.35 -3.71 15.96
CA PRO A 19 41.40 -3.97 14.52
C PRO A 19 40.43 -5.11 14.18
N ARG A 20 39.54 -4.87 13.21
CA ARG A 20 38.66 -5.87 12.61
C ARG A 20 39.51 -7.01 12.02
N VAL A 21 39.48 -8.16 12.68
CA VAL A 21 39.88 -9.44 12.09
C VAL A 21 38.82 -9.86 11.07
N PRO A 22 39.18 -10.23 9.81
CA PRO A 22 38.25 -10.89 8.91
C PRO A 22 37.94 -12.27 9.49
N SER A 23 36.66 -12.50 9.82
CA SER A 23 36.13 -13.81 10.15
C SER A 23 36.37 -14.75 8.96
N GLN A 24 37.33 -15.67 9.12
CA GLN A 24 37.36 -16.89 8.34
C GLN A 24 36.16 -17.73 8.77
N ALA A 25 35.10 -17.66 7.97
CA ALA A 25 33.97 -18.55 8.09
C ALA A 25 34.44 -19.98 7.77
N ALA A 26 34.11 -20.86 8.70
CA ALA A 26 34.34 -22.29 8.63
C ALA A 26 33.86 -22.89 7.30
N SER A 27 34.67 -23.81 6.79
CA SER A 27 34.40 -24.75 5.73
C SER A 27 33.14 -25.57 6.01
N ALA A 28 32.04 -25.24 5.33
CA ALA A 28 30.94 -26.16 5.10
C ALA A 28 30.88 -26.47 3.61
N ASN A 29 31.21 -27.72 3.30
CA ASN A 29 31.15 -28.34 1.99
C ASN A 29 29.70 -28.26 1.46
N ALA A 30 29.44 -27.37 0.50
CA ALA A 30 28.17 -27.33 -0.22
C ALA A 30 28.45 -27.33 -1.73
N LYS A 31 28.32 -28.54 -2.26
CA LYS A 31 28.49 -28.93 -3.65
C LYS A 31 27.58 -28.09 -4.56
N SER A 32 28.20 -27.51 -5.57
CA SER A 32 27.65 -26.72 -6.65
C SER A 32 26.51 -27.40 -7.41
N LYS A 33 25.40 -26.67 -7.59
CA LYS A 33 24.64 -26.69 -8.85
C LYS A 33 23.99 -25.32 -9.06
N GLY A 34 24.80 -24.40 -9.55
CA GLY A 34 24.36 -23.09 -9.99
C GLY A 34 23.33 -23.22 -11.10
N LYS A 35 22.11 -22.78 -10.82
CA LYS A 35 21.19 -22.28 -11.84
C LYS A 35 21.19 -20.78 -11.64
N GLN A 36 21.81 -20.04 -12.55
CA GLN A 36 21.74 -18.59 -12.59
C GLN A 36 20.26 -18.21 -12.53
N LYS A 37 19.84 -17.71 -11.36
CA LYS A 37 18.59 -17.01 -11.25
C LYS A 37 18.94 -15.58 -11.63
N GLU A 38 18.59 -15.26 -12.85
CA GLU A 38 18.56 -13.91 -13.42
C GLU A 38 18.22 -12.89 -12.33
N ASN A 39 19.02 -11.83 -12.28
CA ASN A 39 19.11 -10.84 -11.22
C ASN A 39 17.89 -9.89 -11.21
N ALA A 40 16.69 -10.44 -11.37
CA ALA A 40 15.43 -9.74 -11.20
C ALA A 40 15.13 -9.63 -9.69
N PRO A 41 14.56 -8.51 -9.22
CA PRO A 41 14.05 -8.41 -7.87
C PRO A 41 13.12 -9.59 -7.59
N PRO A 42 13.14 -10.11 -6.35
CA PRO A 42 12.26 -11.21 -5.98
C PRO A 42 10.80 -10.82 -6.27
N LYS A 43 10.12 -11.58 -7.15
CA LYS A 43 8.67 -11.48 -7.38
C LYS A 43 7.92 -11.26 -6.07
N SER A 44 6.87 -10.43 -6.08
CA SER A 44 6.09 -10.14 -4.89
C SER A 44 5.55 -11.41 -4.23
N LYS A 45 5.22 -11.30 -2.95
CA LYS A 45 4.62 -12.40 -2.19
C LYS A 45 3.30 -12.86 -2.82
N ASP A 46 2.56 -11.95 -3.44
CA ASP A 46 1.24 -12.24 -3.98
C ASP A 46 1.31 -12.95 -5.32
N VAL A 47 2.22 -12.53 -6.22
CA VAL A 47 2.52 -13.29 -7.45
C VAL A 47 2.96 -14.71 -7.11
N ARG A 48 3.82 -14.88 -6.11
CA ARG A 48 4.26 -16.23 -5.66
C ARG A 48 3.11 -17.08 -5.12
N LYS A 49 2.17 -16.49 -4.39
CA LYS A 49 0.98 -17.21 -3.89
C LYS A 49 0.09 -17.67 -5.05
N LEU A 50 -0.16 -16.78 -6.02
CA LEU A 50 -0.98 -17.10 -7.20
C LEU A 50 -0.31 -18.17 -8.08
N GLU A 51 1.01 -18.05 -8.32
CA GLU A 51 1.79 -19.04 -9.06
C GLU A 51 1.76 -20.40 -8.38
N LYS A 52 1.97 -20.43 -7.05
CA LYS A 52 1.89 -21.66 -6.27
C LYS A 52 0.51 -22.30 -6.39
N LEU A 53 -0.55 -21.51 -6.22
CA LEU A 53 -1.92 -22.03 -6.29
C LEU A 53 -2.26 -22.55 -7.69
N ARG A 54 -1.84 -21.85 -8.76
CA ARG A 54 -1.97 -22.33 -10.15
C ARG A 54 -1.21 -23.65 -10.36
N ASP A 55 0.02 -23.75 -9.88
CA ASP A 55 0.85 -24.93 -10.06
C ASP A 55 0.33 -26.12 -9.26
N ASP A 56 -0.15 -25.87 -8.03
CA ASP A 56 -0.83 -26.87 -7.20
C ASP A 56 -2.12 -27.34 -7.88
N LEU A 57 -2.90 -26.43 -8.45
CA LEU A 57 -4.07 -26.74 -9.27
C LEU A 57 -3.73 -27.43 -10.59
N ARG A 58 -2.49 -27.39 -11.10
CA ARG A 58 -2.10 -28.19 -12.28
C ARG A 58 -1.66 -29.60 -11.89
N LYS A 59 -0.99 -29.73 -10.74
CA LYS A 59 -0.44 -31.00 -10.26
C LYS A 59 -1.44 -31.89 -9.55
N ALA A 60 -2.35 -31.31 -8.77
CA ALA A 60 -3.27 -32.08 -7.94
C ALA A 60 -4.29 -32.82 -8.80
N SER A 61 -4.83 -33.95 -8.34
CA SER A 61 -5.95 -34.60 -9.03
C SER A 61 -7.29 -33.95 -8.69
N GLY A 62 -7.35 -33.21 -7.57
CA GLY A 62 -8.58 -32.71 -6.95
C GLY A 62 -9.29 -33.75 -6.08
N ARG A 63 -8.80 -34.99 -6.03
CA ARG A 63 -9.30 -36.07 -5.17
C ARG A 63 -8.42 -36.32 -3.95
N ASP A 64 -7.26 -35.69 -3.92
CA ASP A 64 -6.31 -35.80 -2.82
C ASP A 64 -6.88 -35.11 -1.58
N LYS A 65 -6.85 -35.79 -0.44
CA LYS A 65 -7.22 -35.17 0.84
C LYS A 65 -6.17 -34.13 1.22
N ASP A 66 -6.61 -33.05 1.84
CA ASP A 66 -5.68 -32.06 2.39
C ASP A 66 -4.80 -32.74 3.47
N PRO A 67 -3.46 -32.65 3.39
CA PRO A 67 -2.57 -33.19 4.43
C PRO A 67 -2.82 -32.57 5.81
N LYS A 68 -3.42 -31.38 5.88
CA LYS A 68 -3.82 -30.73 7.14
C LYS A 68 -5.21 -31.16 7.62
N GLY A 69 -5.86 -32.07 6.90
CA GLY A 69 -7.20 -32.59 7.22
C GLY A 69 -8.36 -31.69 6.77
N GLY A 70 -8.08 -30.58 6.08
CA GLY A 70 -9.08 -29.59 5.73
C GLY A 70 -9.61 -28.84 6.95
N CYS A 71 -10.48 -27.85 6.72
CA CYS A 71 -11.11 -27.09 7.79
C CYS A 71 -12.59 -27.48 7.93
N PHE A 72 -12.93 -28.06 9.08
CA PHE A 72 -14.28 -28.09 9.62
C PHE A 72 -14.39 -26.96 10.63
N CYS A 73 -15.03 -25.86 10.24
CA CYS A 73 -14.94 -24.61 10.99
C CYS A 73 -15.37 -24.73 12.47
N GLN A 74 -16.16 -25.74 12.89
CA GLN A 74 -16.53 -25.99 14.30
C GLN A 74 -16.97 -24.70 15.03
N ALA A 75 -17.82 -23.90 14.38
CA ALA A 75 -18.28 -22.58 14.85
C ALA A 75 -17.21 -21.47 14.95
N ARG A 76 -15.99 -21.67 14.43
CA ARG A 76 -14.99 -20.62 14.24
C ARG A 76 -15.30 -19.82 12.97
N MET A 77 -15.02 -18.52 13.04
CA MET A 77 -15.18 -17.62 11.90
C MET A 77 -13.92 -17.63 11.04
N HIS A 78 -14.09 -17.87 9.74
CA HIS A 78 -13.04 -17.82 8.74
C HIS A 78 -13.55 -17.06 7.51
N GLY A 79 -12.65 -16.46 6.73
CA GLY A 79 -13.02 -15.90 5.44
C GLY A 79 -13.55 -16.98 4.49
N LEU A 80 -14.54 -16.64 3.66
CA LEU A 80 -15.00 -17.52 2.58
C LEU A 80 -13.86 -17.75 1.58
N SER A 81 -13.78 -18.95 1.01
CA SER A 81 -12.82 -19.23 -0.06
C SER A 81 -13.11 -18.34 -1.27
N ALA A 82 -12.11 -17.60 -1.73
CA ALA A 82 -12.24 -16.65 -2.83
C ALA A 82 -12.53 -17.33 -4.19
N TYR A 83 -12.13 -18.60 -4.34
CA TYR A 83 -12.21 -19.32 -5.61
C TYR A 83 -13.28 -20.41 -5.61
N THR A 84 -13.54 -21.01 -4.45
CA THR A 84 -14.48 -22.14 -4.32
C THR A 84 -15.27 -22.02 -3.01
N PRO A 85 -16.26 -21.11 -2.93
CA PRO A 85 -16.98 -20.86 -1.68
C PRO A 85 -17.94 -21.99 -1.28
N ILE A 86 -18.30 -22.88 -2.21
CA ILE A 86 -19.23 -23.99 -1.96
C ILE A 86 -18.80 -25.25 -2.71
N CYS A 87 -18.91 -26.41 -2.05
CA CYS A 87 -18.77 -27.71 -2.69
C CYS A 87 -20.03 -28.03 -3.50
N ARG A 88 -19.89 -28.34 -4.79
CA ARG A 88 -21.02 -28.66 -5.66
C ARG A 88 -21.63 -30.04 -5.41
N GLY A 89 -20.90 -30.95 -4.78
CA GLY A 89 -21.38 -32.30 -4.46
C GLY A 89 -22.28 -32.34 -3.23
N CYS A 90 -21.83 -31.79 -2.10
CA CYS A 90 -22.56 -31.85 -0.83
C CYS A 90 -23.08 -30.50 -0.31
N GLY A 91 -22.83 -29.40 -1.02
CA GLY A 91 -23.27 -28.06 -0.60
C GLY A 91 -22.52 -27.45 0.58
N LEU A 92 -21.42 -28.09 1.04
CA LEU A 92 -20.62 -27.54 2.14
C LEU A 92 -20.00 -26.19 1.75
N VAL A 93 -20.22 -25.18 2.59
CA VAL A 93 -19.58 -23.86 2.47
C VAL A 93 -18.11 -23.98 2.90
N LEU A 94 -17.21 -23.55 2.03
CA LEU A 94 -15.77 -23.70 2.19
C LEU A 94 -15.13 -22.34 2.55
N CYS A 95 -14.34 -22.35 3.61
CA CYS A 95 -13.50 -21.22 4.01
C CYS A 95 -12.15 -21.20 3.26
N GLU A 96 -11.41 -20.11 3.42
CA GLU A 96 -10.07 -19.87 2.86
C GLU A 96 -9.03 -20.96 3.16
N LEU A 97 -9.22 -21.71 4.25
CA LEU A 97 -8.34 -22.82 4.63
C LEU A 97 -8.56 -24.06 3.76
N ASN A 98 -9.74 -24.20 3.15
CA ASN A 98 -10.05 -25.27 2.23
C ASN A 98 -9.61 -24.85 0.82
N LEU A 99 -8.43 -25.30 0.42
CA LEU A 99 -7.85 -24.95 -0.87
C LEU A 99 -8.53 -25.73 -2.03
N PRO A 100 -8.67 -25.11 -3.22
CA PRO A 100 -9.40 -25.70 -4.35
C PRO A 100 -8.70 -26.90 -5.00
N ASN A 101 -7.43 -27.17 -4.66
CA ASN A 101 -6.65 -28.29 -5.17
C ASN A 101 -6.91 -29.62 -4.42
N TYR A 102 -7.55 -29.58 -3.26
CA TYR A 102 -7.87 -30.77 -2.47
C TYR A 102 -9.34 -31.17 -2.60
N ALA A 103 -9.64 -32.41 -2.20
CA ALA A 103 -10.99 -32.94 -2.11
C ALA A 103 -11.80 -32.27 -1.00
N CYS A 104 -13.12 -32.27 -1.14
CA CYS A 104 -14.04 -31.80 -0.11
C CYS A 104 -13.83 -32.60 1.19
N PRO A 105 -13.68 -31.94 2.36
CA PRO A 105 -13.47 -32.65 3.62
C PRO A 105 -14.70 -33.47 4.04
N HIS A 106 -15.91 -33.12 3.58
CA HIS A 106 -17.16 -33.80 3.94
C HIS A 106 -17.49 -34.99 3.03
N CYS A 107 -17.61 -34.78 1.71
CA CYS A 107 -17.97 -35.86 0.78
C CYS A 107 -16.78 -36.54 0.09
N GLY A 108 -15.56 -36.00 0.21
CA GLY A 108 -14.38 -36.54 -0.48
C GLY A 108 -14.36 -36.34 -2.00
N GLU A 109 -15.37 -35.65 -2.56
CA GLU A 109 -15.43 -35.36 -4.00
C GLU A 109 -14.54 -34.16 -4.37
N ALA A 110 -14.17 -34.10 -5.64
CA ALA A 110 -13.46 -32.95 -6.18
C ALA A 110 -14.35 -31.70 -6.13
N ILE A 111 -13.83 -30.63 -5.50
CA ILE A 111 -14.57 -29.38 -5.30
C ILE A 111 -14.88 -28.71 -6.64
N LEU A 112 -13.96 -28.83 -7.59
CA LEU A 112 -14.04 -28.26 -8.93
C LEU A 112 -14.26 -29.35 -9.98
N ALA A 113 -15.22 -29.13 -10.87
CA ALA A 113 -15.33 -29.89 -12.11
C ALA A 113 -14.10 -29.63 -13.00
N PRO A 114 -13.67 -30.57 -13.86
CA PRO A 114 -12.48 -30.41 -14.70
C PRO A 114 -12.47 -29.12 -15.53
N ALA A 115 -13.59 -28.81 -16.21
CA ALA A 115 -13.71 -27.57 -16.98
C ALA A 115 -13.62 -26.30 -16.12
N ALA A 116 -14.21 -26.32 -14.91
CA ALA A 116 -14.15 -25.20 -13.98
C ALA A 116 -12.73 -25.00 -13.42
N ARG A 117 -12.00 -26.09 -13.23
CA ARG A 117 -10.60 -26.08 -12.81
C ARG A 117 -9.71 -25.46 -13.90
N ASP A 118 -9.89 -25.82 -15.16
CA ASP A 118 -9.15 -25.23 -16.27
C ASP A 118 -9.46 -23.74 -16.43
N GLY A 119 -10.73 -23.34 -16.31
CA GLY A 119 -11.13 -21.93 -16.29
C GLY A 119 -10.50 -21.16 -15.13
N LEU A 120 -10.39 -21.77 -13.95
CA LEU A 120 -9.71 -21.17 -12.80
C LEU A 120 -8.20 -21.01 -13.05
N ILE A 121 -7.54 -22.01 -13.65
CA ILE A 121 -6.12 -21.93 -14.02
C ILE A 121 -5.88 -20.77 -15.00
N GLN A 122 -6.76 -20.59 -15.99
CA GLN A 122 -6.68 -19.47 -16.93
C GLN A 122 -6.86 -18.12 -16.23
N THR A 123 -7.88 -18.01 -15.39
CA THR A 123 -8.16 -16.79 -14.60
C THR A 123 -6.99 -16.44 -13.66
N LEU A 124 -6.32 -17.44 -13.10
CA LEU A 124 -5.11 -17.21 -12.30
C LEU A 124 -3.93 -16.78 -13.16
N GLY A 125 -3.81 -17.31 -14.38
CA GLY A 125 -2.82 -16.88 -15.37
C GLY A 125 -2.94 -15.40 -15.70
N THR A 126 -4.15 -14.95 -16.05
CA THR A 126 -4.40 -13.53 -16.36
C THR A 126 -4.13 -12.64 -15.16
N LYS A 127 -4.55 -13.02 -13.95
CA LYS A 127 -4.25 -12.28 -12.72
C LYS A 127 -2.75 -12.19 -12.42
N ILE A 128 -1.98 -13.24 -12.69
CA ILE A 128 -0.52 -13.21 -12.55
C ILE A 128 0.10 -12.21 -13.53
N GLU A 129 -0.35 -12.22 -14.79
CA GLU A 129 0.14 -11.28 -15.82
C GLU A 129 -0.21 -9.83 -15.46
N GLU A 130 -1.45 -9.57 -15.04
CA GLU A 130 -1.90 -8.26 -14.59
C GLU A 130 -1.13 -7.75 -13.37
N THR A 131 -0.88 -8.62 -12.38
CA THR A 131 -0.12 -8.24 -11.17
C THR A 131 1.34 -7.97 -11.48
N MET A 132 1.98 -8.77 -12.34
CA MET A 132 3.34 -8.51 -12.79
C MET A 132 3.45 -7.22 -13.61
N ALA A 133 2.47 -6.92 -14.48
CA ALA A 133 2.43 -5.69 -15.25
C ALA A 133 2.32 -4.45 -14.33
N LYS A 134 1.47 -4.50 -13.30
CA LYS A 134 1.35 -3.43 -12.30
C LYS A 134 2.64 -3.24 -11.50
N GLU A 135 3.28 -4.33 -11.07
CA GLU A 135 4.55 -4.28 -10.34
C GLU A 135 5.66 -3.64 -11.18
N GLU A 136 5.75 -3.97 -12.47
CA GLU A 136 6.74 -3.37 -13.37
C GLU A 136 6.45 -1.90 -13.64
N GLU A 137 5.18 -1.52 -13.79
CA GLU A 137 4.79 -0.11 -13.94
C GLU A 137 5.14 0.71 -12.69
N GLU A 138 4.81 0.21 -11.50
CA GLU A 138 5.16 0.86 -10.23
C GLU A 138 6.68 1.00 -10.08
N ARG A 139 7.43 -0.03 -10.49
CA ARG A 139 8.90 0.02 -10.49
C ARG A 139 9.43 1.09 -11.44
N GLN A 140 8.89 1.21 -12.65
CA GLN A 140 9.29 2.23 -13.61
C GLN A 140 8.95 3.63 -13.10
N ARG A 141 7.76 3.82 -12.50
CA ARG A 141 7.37 5.08 -11.86
C ARG A 141 8.33 5.45 -10.72
N ALA A 142 8.72 4.49 -9.88
CA ALA A 142 9.67 4.73 -8.78
C ALA A 142 11.07 5.14 -9.30
N ILE A 143 11.55 4.52 -10.38
CA ILE A 143 12.83 4.90 -11.02
C ILE A 143 12.76 6.31 -11.60
N GLN A 144 11.66 6.65 -12.27
CA GLN A 144 11.46 8.01 -12.81
C GLN A 144 11.40 9.05 -11.68
N GLN A 145 10.66 8.77 -10.61
CA GLN A 145 10.59 9.64 -9.44
C GLN A 145 11.95 9.83 -8.77
N ALA A 146 12.74 8.76 -8.61
CA ALA A 146 14.09 8.85 -8.08
C ALA A 146 15.00 9.71 -8.97
N ARG A 147 14.96 9.54 -10.30
CA ARG A 147 15.70 10.40 -11.24
C ARG A 147 15.27 11.86 -11.16
N THR A 148 13.97 12.13 -11.06
CA THR A 148 13.48 13.50 -10.89
C THR A 148 13.90 14.10 -9.55
N ALA A 149 14.00 13.31 -8.49
CA ALA A 149 14.42 13.78 -7.17
C ALA A 149 15.94 14.02 -7.08
N GLU A 150 16.76 13.17 -7.71
CA GLU A 150 18.22 13.34 -7.79
C GLU A 150 18.63 14.49 -8.71
N GLY A 151 17.87 14.72 -9.79
CA GLY A 151 18.03 15.87 -10.68
C GLY A 151 17.38 17.16 -10.17
N ALA A 152 16.53 17.08 -9.13
CA ALA A 152 15.95 18.25 -8.50
C ALA A 152 16.99 18.90 -7.58
N PHE A 153 17.49 20.06 -8.00
CA PHE A 153 18.29 20.93 -7.14
C PHE A 153 17.52 21.16 -5.82
N PRO A 154 18.16 21.05 -4.63
CA PRO A 154 17.48 21.23 -3.35
C PRO A 154 16.74 22.57 -3.34
N THR A 155 15.42 22.55 -3.45
CA THR A 155 14.61 23.76 -3.34
C THR A 155 14.72 24.24 -1.90
N LEU A 156 15.54 25.29 -1.69
CA LEU A 156 15.78 25.94 -0.39
C LEU A 156 14.52 26.59 0.23
N SER A 157 13.32 26.35 -0.30
CA SER A 157 12.07 26.88 0.20
C SER A 157 11.56 26.18 1.48
N ALA A 158 12.10 25.00 1.85
CA ALA A 158 11.67 24.28 3.04
C ALA A 158 12.23 24.82 4.37
N ALA A 159 13.19 25.75 4.34
CA ALA A 159 13.74 26.38 5.56
C ALA A 159 12.92 27.59 6.05
N ALA A 160 11.97 28.11 5.26
CA ALA A 160 11.16 29.27 5.63
C ALA A 160 9.90 28.93 6.45
N SER A 161 9.63 27.64 6.72
CA SER A 161 8.36 27.21 7.33
C SER A 161 8.47 26.75 8.79
N ARG A 162 9.61 26.95 9.45
CA ARG A 162 9.76 26.70 10.89
C ARG A 162 9.71 28.00 11.70
N ALA A 163 8.60 28.71 11.58
CA ALA A 163 8.13 29.64 12.61
C ALA A 163 6.60 29.78 12.50
N GLY A 164 5.87 29.18 13.45
CA GLY A 164 4.47 29.51 13.73
C GLY A 164 3.42 28.50 13.28
N THR A 165 2.67 28.00 14.26
CA THR A 165 1.58 27.01 14.28
C THR A 165 0.25 27.52 13.64
N PRO A 166 -0.88 26.77 13.60
CA PRO A 166 -1.55 26.37 12.35
C PRO A 166 -2.96 26.97 12.13
N GLY A 167 -3.41 26.98 10.88
CA GLY A 167 -4.81 27.25 10.50
C GLY A 167 -5.18 26.51 9.21
N PRO A 168 -6.38 25.91 9.10
CA PRO A 168 -6.75 25.05 7.98
C PRO A 168 -7.39 25.88 6.86
N GLY A 169 -7.00 25.61 5.62
CA GLY A 169 -7.84 25.93 4.46
C GLY A 169 -7.13 26.57 3.28
N SER A 170 -7.40 25.99 2.12
CA SER A 170 -7.32 26.53 0.76
C SER A 170 -5.96 26.53 0.06
N ASP A 171 -5.99 25.84 -1.10
CA ASP A 171 -5.34 26.20 -2.36
C ASP A 171 -4.93 27.67 -2.46
N VAL A 172 -3.80 27.92 -3.15
CA VAL A 172 -3.71 28.82 -4.32
C VAL A 172 -2.24 29.01 -4.73
N GLN A 173 -1.99 28.65 -5.99
CA GLN A 173 -0.91 29.12 -6.83
C GLN A 173 -0.66 30.64 -6.70
N THR A 174 0.61 31.03 -6.74
CA THR A 174 1.03 32.34 -7.25
C THR A 174 0.65 33.56 -6.40
N ALA A 175 1.36 33.74 -5.28
CA ALA A 175 1.62 35.07 -4.74
C ALA A 175 3.12 35.37 -4.89
N HIS A 176 3.50 35.90 -6.06
CA HIS A 176 4.77 36.61 -6.19
C HIS A 176 4.79 37.77 -5.17
N PRO A 177 5.88 37.97 -4.40
CA PRO A 177 5.98 39.12 -3.52
C PRO A 177 6.17 40.40 -4.36
N VAL A 178 5.07 41.10 -4.64
CA VAL A 178 5.01 42.33 -5.47
C VAL A 178 5.71 43.56 -4.84
N ASN A 179 6.47 43.41 -3.76
CA ASN A 179 7.17 44.54 -3.13
C ASN A 179 8.64 44.23 -2.77
N GLN A 180 9.34 43.43 -3.59
CA GLN A 180 10.80 43.40 -3.50
C GLN A 180 11.40 44.47 -4.42
N THR A 181 11.89 45.55 -3.81
CA THR A 181 12.80 46.49 -4.46
C THR A 181 14.11 45.75 -4.75
N HIS A 182 14.25 45.23 -5.97
CA HIS A 182 15.44 44.50 -6.36
C HIS A 182 16.63 45.46 -6.40
N LYS A 183 17.54 45.33 -5.44
CA LYS A 183 18.83 46.02 -5.44
C LYS A 183 19.78 45.23 -6.33
N VAL A 184 19.99 45.72 -7.55
CA VAL A 184 20.94 45.10 -8.47
C VAL A 184 22.33 45.67 -8.19
N LEU A 185 23.25 44.80 -7.79
CA LEU A 185 24.66 45.11 -7.66
C LEU A 185 25.33 44.89 -9.02
N SER A 186 25.72 45.97 -9.68
CA SER A 186 26.48 45.90 -10.93
C SER A 186 27.95 46.23 -10.67
N LEU A 187 28.86 45.40 -11.19
CA LEU A 187 30.29 45.67 -11.14
C LEU A 187 30.69 46.41 -12.41
N ASN A 188 31.26 47.61 -12.26
CA ASN A 188 31.72 48.37 -13.41
C ASN A 188 33.08 47.80 -13.89
N PRO A 189 33.21 47.28 -15.12
CA PRO A 189 34.39 46.54 -15.55
C PRO A 189 35.66 47.40 -15.65
N LYS A 190 35.52 48.73 -15.79
CA LYS A 190 36.67 49.65 -15.88
C LYS A 190 37.21 50.10 -14.52
N THR A 191 36.36 50.17 -13.50
CA THR A 191 36.75 50.71 -12.18
C THR A 191 36.70 49.67 -11.06
N ARG A 192 36.22 48.44 -11.35
CA ARG A 192 36.01 47.32 -10.41
C ARG A 192 35.20 47.68 -9.16
N LYS A 193 34.50 48.82 -9.17
CA LYS A 193 33.67 49.28 -8.06
C LYS A 193 32.25 48.77 -8.25
N VAL A 194 31.65 48.31 -7.16
CA VAL A 194 30.25 47.86 -7.10
C VAL A 194 29.34 49.07 -7.07
N LYS A 195 28.42 49.19 -8.02
CA LYS A 195 27.38 50.22 -8.08
C LYS A 195 26.02 49.57 -7.83
N VAL A 196 25.33 50.05 -6.81
CA VAL A 196 23.97 49.61 -6.45
C VAL A 196 22.97 50.51 -7.16
N SER A 197 22.16 49.96 -8.06
CA SER A 197 21.01 50.67 -8.64
C SER A 197 19.72 50.11 -8.05
N SER A 198 18.93 50.97 -7.41
CA SER A 198 17.60 50.63 -6.91
C SER A 198 16.57 51.04 -7.95
N TYR A 199 15.77 50.08 -8.43
CA TYR A 199 14.64 50.35 -9.30
C TYR A 199 13.35 50.27 -8.48
N THR A 200 12.59 51.36 -8.45
CA THR A 200 11.30 51.44 -7.78
C THR A 200 10.22 51.52 -8.86
N PRO A 201 9.36 50.50 -9.04
CA PRO A 201 8.28 50.59 -10.02
C PRO A 201 7.21 51.59 -9.56
N PRO A 202 6.53 52.30 -10.48
CA PRO A 202 5.45 53.23 -10.14
C PRO A 202 4.21 52.49 -9.63
N ALA A 203 3.51 53.11 -8.68
CA ALA A 203 2.31 52.57 -8.04
C ALA A 203 1.14 52.42 -9.04
N VAL A 204 0.55 51.23 -9.11
CA VAL A 204 -0.61 50.93 -9.96
C VAL A 204 -1.89 51.15 -9.17
N SER A 205 -2.70 52.11 -9.60
CA SER A 205 -4.03 52.44 -9.05
C SER A 205 -5.04 51.33 -9.36
N ARG A 206 -5.81 50.91 -8.35
CA ARG A 206 -6.92 49.96 -8.47
C ARG A 206 -8.11 50.59 -9.21
N THR A 207 -8.61 49.95 -10.26
CA THR A 207 -9.99 50.12 -10.72
C THR A 207 -10.78 48.84 -10.44
N ALA A 208 -11.97 49.02 -9.87
CA ALA A 208 -12.96 48.00 -9.69
C ALA A 208 -13.67 47.73 -11.02
N SER A 209 -13.87 46.47 -11.39
CA SER A 209 -15.17 46.02 -11.85
C SER A 209 -15.28 44.50 -11.81
N VAL A 210 -16.46 44.07 -11.39
CA VAL A 210 -16.99 42.72 -11.33
C VAL A 210 -17.38 42.31 -12.74
N GLU A 211 -16.94 41.15 -13.23
CA GLU A 211 -17.67 40.41 -14.27
C GLU A 211 -17.27 38.92 -14.31
N LYS A 212 -18.05 38.13 -13.57
CA LYS A 212 -18.69 36.85 -13.96
C LYS A 212 -17.92 35.95 -14.95
N ALA A 213 -17.05 35.09 -14.43
CA ALA A 213 -16.57 33.91 -15.15
C ALA A 213 -17.52 32.72 -14.95
N ALA A 214 -18.01 32.18 -16.06
CA ALA A 214 -18.79 30.96 -16.13
C ALA A 214 -17.98 29.76 -15.61
N LYS A 215 -18.55 29.03 -14.65
CA LYS A 215 -17.96 27.84 -14.05
C LYS A 215 -18.47 26.61 -14.80
N GLU A 216 -17.52 25.88 -15.36
CA GLU A 216 -17.64 24.57 -15.97
C GLU A 216 -18.25 23.56 -14.97
N ALA A 217 -19.18 22.75 -15.47
CA ALA A 217 -20.07 21.91 -14.66
C ALA A 217 -19.34 20.68 -14.09
N GLU A 218 -19.15 20.69 -12.77
CA GLU A 218 -18.86 19.51 -11.96
C GLU A 218 -20.08 18.56 -11.99
N PRO A 219 -19.92 17.23 -12.18
CA PRO A 219 -21.06 16.32 -12.25
C PRO A 219 -21.79 16.29 -10.90
N GLU A 220 -23.01 16.81 -10.92
CA GLU A 220 -23.93 16.91 -9.79
C GLU A 220 -24.17 15.51 -9.19
N HIS A 221 -23.53 15.25 -8.05
CA HIS A 221 -23.80 14.04 -7.27
C HIS A 221 -25.22 14.15 -6.74
N LYS A 222 -26.13 13.36 -7.33
CA LYS A 222 -27.54 13.27 -6.95
C LYS A 222 -27.63 12.93 -5.46
N ARG A 223 -27.84 13.96 -4.62
CA ARG A 223 -28.00 13.76 -3.18
C ARG A 223 -29.26 12.94 -2.96
N VAL A 224 -29.09 11.77 -2.35
CA VAL A 224 -30.21 10.96 -1.86
C VAL A 224 -30.95 11.81 -0.82
N PRO A 225 -32.28 11.99 -0.95
CA PRO A 225 -33.04 12.74 0.04
C PRO A 225 -32.89 12.10 1.42
N ALA A 226 -32.89 12.94 2.45
CA ALA A 226 -32.89 12.47 3.83
C ALA A 226 -34.07 11.50 4.04
N PRO A 227 -33.85 10.36 4.74
CA PRO A 227 -34.94 9.45 5.02
C PRO A 227 -36.05 10.19 5.79
N PRO A 228 -37.33 9.87 5.54
CA PRO A 228 -38.45 10.51 6.21
C PRO A 228 -38.33 10.36 7.73
N ALA A 229 -38.56 11.46 8.45
CA ALA A 229 -38.42 11.52 9.91
C ALA A 229 -39.46 10.65 10.65
N GLU A 230 -40.56 10.30 9.99
CA GLU A 230 -41.64 9.52 10.57
C GLU A 230 -41.54 8.06 10.11
N VAL A 231 -40.98 7.22 10.98
CA VAL A 231 -41.07 5.77 10.85
C VAL A 231 -42.45 5.36 11.35
N VAL A 232 -43.35 4.96 10.44
CA VAL A 232 -44.65 4.38 10.82
C VAL A 232 -44.40 3.18 11.73
N PRO A 233 -44.84 3.22 13.01
CA PRO A 233 -44.68 2.07 13.89
C PRO A 233 -45.52 0.91 13.35
N SER A 234 -44.87 -0.25 13.17
CA SER A 234 -45.55 -1.47 12.75
C SER A 234 -46.64 -1.85 13.76
N SER A 235 -47.79 -2.30 13.25
CA SER A 235 -48.92 -2.85 13.99
C SER A 235 -48.49 -3.73 15.16
N THR A 236 -49.24 -3.64 16.26
CA THR A 236 -49.07 -4.38 17.51
C THR A 236 -48.71 -5.85 17.29
N PRO A 237 -47.74 -6.40 18.06
CA PRO A 237 -47.32 -7.79 17.94
C PRO A 237 -48.51 -8.73 18.16
N MET A 238 -48.71 -9.69 17.26
CA MET A 238 -49.78 -10.69 17.38
C MET A 238 -49.52 -11.58 18.61
N SER A 239 -50.51 -11.73 19.48
CA SER A 239 -50.41 -12.50 20.74
C SER A 239 -49.99 -13.95 20.54
N ASN A 240 -50.37 -14.56 19.40
CA ASN A 240 -50.07 -15.95 19.10
C ASN A 240 -48.64 -16.17 18.56
N ARG A 241 -47.89 -15.11 18.23
CA ARG A 241 -46.49 -15.20 17.78
C ARG A 241 -45.70 -13.97 18.22
N PRO A 242 -45.41 -13.84 19.53
CA PRO A 242 -44.71 -12.67 20.07
C PRO A 242 -43.28 -12.50 19.52
N TRP A 243 -42.73 -13.53 18.90
CA TRP A 243 -41.40 -13.57 18.28
C TRP A 243 -41.42 -13.29 16.77
N ALA A 244 -42.58 -13.10 16.14
CA ALA A 244 -42.66 -12.80 14.70
C ALA A 244 -42.37 -11.31 14.45
N ASN A 245 -41.15 -11.01 13.98
CA ASN A 245 -40.78 -9.66 13.55
C ASN A 245 -41.45 -9.35 12.20
N THR A 246 -42.39 -8.41 12.19
CA THR A 246 -43.15 -7.99 10.99
C THR A 246 -42.42 -6.95 10.15
N ARG A 247 -41.22 -6.53 10.56
CA ARG A 247 -40.39 -5.59 9.79
C ARG A 247 -39.58 -6.33 8.73
N GLY A 248 -40.13 -6.43 7.51
CA GLY A 248 -39.39 -6.53 6.25
C GLY A 248 -38.48 -7.76 6.04
N LEU A 249 -38.91 -8.64 5.13
CA LEU A 249 -38.14 -9.57 4.27
C LEU A 249 -36.62 -9.74 4.53
N SER A 250 -36.22 -10.55 5.52
CA SER A 250 -35.11 -11.54 5.45
C SER A 250 -34.90 -12.16 6.83
N VAL A 251 -35.12 -13.47 6.94
CA VAL A 251 -35.09 -14.22 8.22
C VAL A 251 -33.70 -14.83 8.43
N THR A 252 -33.10 -14.60 9.60
CA THR A 252 -31.95 -15.39 10.09
C THR A 252 -32.36 -16.14 11.35
N TYR A 253 -32.32 -17.46 11.30
CA TYR A 253 -32.62 -18.34 12.44
C TYR A 253 -31.51 -18.28 13.50
N VAL A 254 -31.90 -18.20 14.77
CA VAL A 254 -31.00 -18.34 15.93
C VAL A 254 -31.49 -19.53 16.77
N PRO A 255 -30.69 -20.60 16.94
CA PRO A 255 -31.10 -21.75 17.74
C PRO A 255 -31.13 -21.45 19.25
N PRO A 256 -31.99 -22.13 20.02
CA PRO A 256 -32.13 -21.91 21.45
C PRO A 256 -30.87 -22.35 22.22
N SER A 257 -30.49 -21.55 23.21
CA SER A 257 -29.48 -21.92 24.21
C SER A 257 -30.00 -23.10 25.03
N ARG A 258 -29.23 -24.19 25.08
CA ARG A 258 -29.59 -25.40 25.85
C ARG A 258 -29.68 -25.08 27.34
N VAL A 259 -30.73 -25.61 27.97
CA VAL A 259 -30.85 -25.81 29.42
C VAL A 259 -30.03 -27.03 29.80
#